data_AF-A0A2M9JMJ7-F1
#
_entry.id   AF-A0A2M9JMJ7-F1
#
_cell.length_a   1.000
_cell.length_b   1.000
_cell.length_c   1.000
_cell.angle_alpha   90.00
_cell.angle_beta   90.00
_cell.angle_gamma   90.00
#
_symmetry.space_group_name_H-M   'P 1'
#
loop_
_entity.id
_entity.type
_entity.pdbx_description
1 polymer ?
#
loop_
_entity_poly.entity_id
_entity_poly.type
_entity_poly.pdbx_seq_one_letter_code
_entity_poly.pdbx_strand_id
1 'polypeptide(L)'
;MATLEHDWVLLEPGMRVLAHLVPAEHRWIELSDGRVTVYGVCPVDGTQRCRIEHRLACAGQELPDLWPWLTTLRNENGRMARRQEPELPPGDAQLPDVG
;
A
#
# COMPACT_ATOMS: atom_id res chain seq x y z
N MET A 1 -30.29 13.30 -1.28
CA MET A 1 -29.69 12.19 -0.52
C MET A 1 -28.26 12.05 -1.01
N ALA A 2 -27.28 12.49 -0.22
CA ALA A 2 -25.88 12.24 -0.53
C ALA A 2 -25.63 10.75 -0.26
N THR A 3 -25.56 9.95 -1.31
CA THR A 3 -24.92 8.64 -1.21
C THR A 3 -23.49 8.92 -0.77
N LEU A 4 -23.08 8.41 0.40
CA LEU A 4 -21.66 8.32 0.71
C LEU A 4 -21.07 7.43 -0.39
N GLU A 5 -20.50 8.04 -1.41
CA GLU A 5 -19.73 7.32 -2.42
C GLU A 5 -18.55 6.72 -1.67
N HIS A 6 -18.61 5.41 -1.46
CA HIS A 6 -17.54 4.66 -0.82
C HIS A 6 -16.54 4.31 -1.92
N ASP A 7 -15.52 5.14 -2.05
CA ASP A 7 -14.36 4.78 -2.86
C ASP A 7 -13.50 3.78 -2.10
N TRP A 8 -13.26 2.63 -2.73
CA TRP A 8 -12.37 1.61 -2.20
C TRP A 8 -10.94 1.94 -2.58
N VAL A 9 -10.06 2.04 -1.58
CA VAL A 9 -8.63 2.20 -1.79
C VAL A 9 -7.89 0.96 -1.31
N LEU A 10 -6.91 0.50 -2.08
CA LEU A 10 -6.00 -0.55 -1.65
C LEU A 10 -4.90 0.08 -0.79
N LEU A 11 -4.75 -0.39 0.44
CA LEU A 11 -3.72 0.08 1.37
C LEU A 11 -2.52 -0.85 1.38
N GLU A 12 -1.33 -0.26 1.46
CA GLU A 12 -0.06 -0.95 1.53
C GLU A 12 -0.01 -1.90 2.74
N PRO A 13 0.19 -3.21 2.53
CA PRO A 13 0.28 -4.16 3.63
C PRO A 13 1.52 -3.90 4.50
N GLY A 14 1.44 -4.23 5.79
CA GLY A 14 2.60 -4.21 6.70
C GLY A 14 3.16 -2.83 7.09
N MET A 15 2.83 -1.76 6.35
CA MET A 15 3.34 -0.42 6.64
C MET A 15 2.38 0.39 7.52
N ARG A 16 2.87 0.83 8.69
CA ARG A 16 2.19 1.79 9.57
C ARG A 16 3.15 2.89 9.98
N VAL A 17 3.00 4.08 9.41
CA VAL A 17 3.87 5.23 9.68
C VAL A 17 3.21 6.19 10.66
N LEU A 18 4.00 7.02 11.33
CA LEU A 18 3.45 8.09 12.16
C LEU A 18 2.76 9.11 11.27
N ALA A 19 1.55 9.54 11.64
CA ALA A 19 0.72 10.39 10.79
C ALA A 19 1.38 11.74 10.45
N HIS A 20 2.23 12.27 11.34
CA HIS A 20 2.95 13.53 11.12
C HIS A 20 4.07 13.42 10.06
N LEU A 21 4.43 12.21 9.63
CA LEU A 21 5.41 11.99 8.55
C LEU A 21 4.75 11.87 7.17
N VAL A 22 3.41 11.96 7.11
CA VAL A 22 2.61 11.83 5.90
C VAL A 22 1.94 13.18 5.59
N PRO A 23 1.96 13.66 4.34
CA PRO A 23 1.17 14.83 3.92
C PRO A 23 -0.32 14.63 4.20
N ALA A 24 -1.04 15.69 4.57
CA ALA A 24 -2.41 15.60 5.07
C ALA A 24 -3.37 14.94 4.07
N GLU A 25 -3.20 15.24 2.79
CA GLU A 25 -3.93 14.71 1.64
C GLU A 25 -3.77 13.20 1.44
N HIS A 26 -2.74 12.58 2.03
CA HIS A 26 -2.44 11.16 1.91
C HIS A 26 -2.60 10.40 3.24
N ARG A 27 -3.19 11.05 4.26
CA ARG A 27 -3.35 10.45 5.60
C ARG A 27 -4.56 9.55 5.69
N TRP A 28 -4.33 8.24 5.63
CA TRP A 28 -5.30 7.21 5.93
C TRP A 28 -5.13 6.75 7.38
N ILE A 29 -5.87 7.35 8.32
CA ILE A 29 -5.73 7.09 9.76
C ILE A 29 -6.51 5.85 10.16
N GLU A 30 -5.82 4.89 10.78
CA GLU A 30 -6.43 3.66 11.32
C GLU A 30 -7.23 4.01 12.59
N LEU A 31 -8.53 3.72 12.58
CA LEU A 31 -9.42 3.86 13.72
C LEU A 31 -9.38 2.58 14.58
N SER A 32 -9.85 2.67 15.83
CA SER A 32 -9.85 1.55 16.78
C SER A 32 -10.70 0.35 16.34
N ASP A 33 -11.65 0.56 15.41
CA ASP A 33 -12.52 -0.47 14.84
C ASP A 33 -11.93 -1.10 13.55
N GLY A 34 -10.68 -0.78 13.21
CA GLY A 34 -9.99 -1.29 12.03
C GLY A 34 -10.41 -0.61 10.72
N ARG A 35 -11.33 0.37 10.77
CA ARG A 35 -11.65 1.22 9.62
C ARG A 35 -10.58 2.28 9.43
N VAL A 36 -10.56 2.87 8.24
CA VAL A 36 -9.58 3.89 7.88
C VAL A 36 -10.30 5.10 7.32
N THR A 37 -9.87 6.29 7.70
CA THR A 37 -10.51 7.55 7.29
C THR A 37 -9.47 8.61 6.90
N VAL A 38 -9.83 9.47 5.95
CA VAL A 38 -8.98 10.56 5.46
C VAL A 38 -9.18 11.79 6.35
N TYR A 39 -8.18 12.13 7.15
CA TYR A 39 -8.20 13.34 7.98
C TYR A 39 -7.45 14.48 7.28
N GLY A 40 -8.16 15.23 6.43
CA GLY A 40 -7.58 16.35 5.69
C GLY A 40 -7.36 17.65 6.47
N VAL A 41 -7.88 17.79 7.70
CA VAL A 41 -8.04 19.11 8.34
C VAL A 41 -7.73 19.21 9.84
N CYS A 42 -7.52 18.10 10.57
CA CYS A 42 -7.24 18.16 12.02
C CYS A 42 -5.73 17.97 12.29
N PRO A 43 -5.12 18.68 13.26
CA PRO A 43 -3.80 18.31 13.74
C PRO A 43 -3.84 16.85 14.22
N VAL A 44 -3.01 16.02 13.61
CA VAL A 44 -2.88 14.62 14.01
C VAL A 44 -2.21 14.56 15.37
N ASP A 45 -2.74 13.71 16.25
CA ASP A 45 -2.01 13.29 17.44
C ASP A 45 -0.74 12.58 16.95
N GLY A 46 0.41 12.97 17.50
CA GLY A 46 1.72 12.45 17.09
C GLY A 46 1.87 10.93 17.25
N THR A 47 1.00 10.29 18.03
CA THR A 47 0.96 8.84 18.22
C THR A 47 0.15 8.10 17.15
N GLN A 48 -0.71 8.81 16.39
CA GLN A 48 -1.58 8.21 15.39
C GLN A 48 -0.78 7.54 14.27
N ARG A 49 -1.28 6.38 13.85
CA ARG A 49 -0.69 5.60 12.76
C ARG A 49 -1.49 5.79 11.49
N CYS A 50 -0.76 6.00 10.42
CA CYS A 50 -1.27 6.16 9.07
C CYS A 50 -0.91 4.95 8.22
N ARG A 51 -1.86 4.54 7.38
CA ARG A 51 -1.69 3.59 6.29
C ARG A 51 -1.38 4.37 5.02
N ILE A 52 -0.78 3.73 4.04
CA ILE A 52 -0.40 4.36 2.77
C ILE A 52 -1.16 3.67 1.65
N GLU A 53 -1.60 4.41 0.65
CA GLU A 53 -2.20 3.81 -0.54
C GLU A 53 -1.16 2.96 -1.28
N HIS A 54 -1.54 1.75 -1.66
CA HIS A 54 -0.66 0.86 -2.40
C HIS A 54 -0.22 1.50 -3.72
N ARG A 55 -1.08 2.30 -4.39
CA ARG A 55 -0.69 3.04 -5.60
C ARG A 55 0.53 3.93 -5.39
N LEU A 56 0.68 4.52 -4.21
CA LEU A 56 1.83 5.37 -3.88
C LEU A 56 3.06 4.54 -3.52
N ALA A 57 2.89 3.35 -2.93
CA ALA A 57 3.98 2.47 -2.48
C ALA A 57 4.38 1.38 -3.51
N CYS A 58 3.63 1.22 -4.59
CA CYS A 58 3.86 0.21 -5.61
C CYS A 58 5.16 0.49 -6.36
N ALA A 59 6.03 -0.52 -6.44
CA ALA A 59 7.32 -0.43 -7.11
C ALA A 59 7.21 -0.29 -8.63
N GLY A 60 6.09 -0.71 -9.22
CA GLY A 60 5.82 -0.60 -10.66
C GLY A 60 5.25 0.75 -11.10
N GLN A 61 5.12 1.72 -10.20
CA GLN A 61 4.56 3.04 -10.51
C GLN A 61 5.67 4.07 -10.73
N GLU A 62 5.61 4.78 -11.85
CA GLU A 62 6.49 5.91 -12.16
C GLU A 62 5.88 7.21 -11.62
N LEU A 63 5.94 7.37 -10.30
CA LEU A 63 5.44 8.56 -9.61
C LEU A 63 6.61 9.46 -9.18
N PRO A 64 6.41 10.78 -9.13
CA PRO A 64 7.42 11.68 -8.57
C PRO A 64 7.72 11.30 -7.12
N ASP A 65 8.89 11.73 -6.64
CA ASP A 65 9.20 11.60 -5.22
C ASP A 65 8.35 12.61 -4.45
N LEU A 66 7.24 12.11 -3.89
CA LEU A 66 6.32 12.93 -3.11
C LEU A 66 6.89 13.25 -1.72
N TRP A 67 7.68 12.34 -1.14
CA TRP A 67 8.35 12.55 0.15
C TRP A 67 9.51 11.56 0.36
N PRO A 68 10.58 11.94 1.09
CA PRO A 68 11.89 11.25 1.04
C PRO A 68 11.88 9.75 1.34
N TRP A 69 10.98 9.27 2.20
CA TRP A 69 10.92 7.85 2.56
C TRP A 69 10.05 7.01 1.60
N LEU A 70 9.22 7.62 0.75
CA LEU A 70 8.35 6.88 -0.18
C LEU A 70 9.15 6.11 -1.22
N THR A 71 10.17 6.75 -1.78
CA THR A 71 11.09 6.12 -2.74
C THR A 71 11.77 4.90 -2.13
N THR A 72 12.15 4.99 -0.85
CA THR A 72 12.74 3.85 -0.12
C THR A 72 11.74 2.71 0.04
N LEU A 73 10.48 3.02 0.38
CA LEU A 73 9.41 2.03 0.50
C LEU A 73 9.15 1.33 -0.85
N ARG A 74 9.05 2.07 -1.96
CA ARG A 74 8.88 1.49 -3.31
C ARG A 74 10.03 0.53 -3.66
N ASN A 75 11.26 0.92 -3.37
CA ASN A 75 12.43 0.08 -3.63
C ASN A 75 12.39 -1.21 -2.82
N GLU A 76 12.01 -1.15 -1.54
CA GLU A 76 11.88 -2.35 -0.71
C GLU A 76 10.73 -3.24 -1.17
N ASN A 77 9.60 -2.66 -1.55
CA ASN A 77 8.49 -3.39 -2.14
C ASN A 77 8.89 -4.12 -3.43
N GLY A 78 9.72 -3.48 -4.28
CA GLY A 78 10.27 -4.12 -5.47
C GLY A 78 11.17 -5.31 -5.14
N ARG A 79 11.98 -5.20 -4.08
CA ARG A 79 12.80 -6.33 -3.59
C ARG A 79 11.94 -7.45 -3.04
N MET A 80 10.91 -7.12 -2.27
CA MET A 80 9.98 -8.10 -1.68
C MET A 80 9.19 -8.83 -2.77
N ALA A 81 8.70 -8.10 -3.78
CA ALA A 81 8.02 -8.69 -4.92
C ALA A 81 8.91 -9.71 -5.65
N ARG A 82 10.16 -9.36 -5.95
CA ARG A 82 11.13 -10.27 -6.59
C ARG A 82 11.43 -11.52 -5.77
N ARG A 83 11.43 -11.43 -4.42
CA ARG A 83 11.61 -12.60 -3.55
C ARG A 83 10.38 -13.51 -3.50
N GLN A 84 9.21 -12.96 -3.80
CA GLN A 84 7.93 -13.66 -3.77
C GLN A 84 7.49 -14.15 -5.16
N GLU A 85 8.20 -13.75 -6.22
CA GLU A 85 7.99 -14.30 -7.56
C GLU A 85 8.14 -15.82 -7.48
N PRO A 86 7.06 -16.58 -7.75
CA PRO A 86 7.14 -18.01 -7.80
C PRO A 86 8.17 -18.38 -8.87
N GLU A 87 9.09 -19.27 -8.53
CA GLU A 87 9.90 -19.91 -9.56
C GLU A 87 8.93 -20.59 -10.52
N LEU A 88 8.90 -20.14 -11.77
CA LEU A 88 8.05 -20.76 -12.78
C LEU A 88 8.43 -22.24 -12.81
N PRO A 89 7.47 -23.16 -12.64
CA PRO A 89 7.80 -24.57 -12.79
C PRO A 89 8.46 -24.74 -14.16
N PRO A 90 9.55 -25.52 -14.26
CA PRO A 90 10.17 -25.77 -15.56
C PRO A 90 9.07 -26.23 -16.52
N GLY A 91 8.94 -25.50 -17.63
CA GLY A 91 8.01 -25.84 -18.70
C GLY A 91 8.24 -27.29 -19.10
N ASP A 92 7.15 -28.00 -19.37
CA ASP A 92 7.12 -29.35 -19.95
C ASP A 92 7.17 -30.52 -18.95
N ALA A 93 6.52 -30.39 -17.78
CA ALA A 93 5.92 -31.58 -17.17
C ALA A 93 4.71 -32.01 -18.04
N GLN A 94 4.99 -32.72 -19.13
CA GLN A 94 4.01 -33.43 -19.95
C GLN A 94 3.08 -34.19 -19.01
N LEU A 95 1.84 -33.70 -18.85
CA LEU A 95 0.82 -34.43 -18.11
C LEU A 95 0.71 -35.82 -18.76
N PRO A 96 0.74 -36.92 -17.98
CA PRO A 96 0.67 -38.25 -18.55
C PRO A 96 -0.65 -38.39 -19.31
N ASP A 97 -0.55 -38.78 -20.58
CA ASP A 97 -1.69 -39.11 -21.42
C ASP A 97 -2.39 -40.34 -20.84
N VAL A 98 -3.52 -40.12 -20.16
CA VAL A 98 -4.39 -41.19 -19.67
C VAL A 98 -5.35 -41.55 -20.80
N GLY A 99 -4.85 -42.39 -21.71
CA GLY A 99 -5.65 -43.09 -22.73
C GLY A 99 -6.58 -44.15 -22.14
#